data_AF-A0A931GAW5-F1
#
_entry.id   AF-A0A931GAW5-F1
#
_cell.length_a   1.000
_cell.length_b   1.000
_cell.length_c   1.000
_cell.angle_alpha   90.00
_cell.angle_beta   90.00
_cell.angle_gamma   90.00
#
_symmetry.space_group_name_H-M   'P 1'
#
loop_
_entity.id
_entity.type
_entity.pdbx_description
1 polymer ?
#
loop_
_entity_poly.entity_id
_entity_poly.type
_entity_poly.pdbx_seq_one_letter_code
_entity_poly.pdbx_strand_id
1 'polypeptide(L)'
;MIWNQKGVALLAVIALISILLTAGLHLAGVAGRSVLVTGQHNDRYAAREMALSAIHLAMAVLADDAGKNDTDSIQEYWANPEILAEMLSQMGFDPEQLSVQITDELGKIQVNALLKEFPGHHINPDQLRLWENLLHLLTSSDKSADDLDPQAVVNALKDWLDSGDDGAVSGLTGAETPFYRSLSPPYDCRNGPLDQVKELLDITGIGPESNLTVMFEDIFTVHGLSDVRSTESFFSYSGRININTAGIVVLKSLLPKGMDEFARDLIDFREEKSEDDLTFVNPLDKGWYSRVIDLSKQEKDFFDRMICYHSHIFKVSTIARVNQATVRLSGFIKREQHPKTNQWICRLVQIEES
;
A
#
# COMPACT_ATOMS: atom_id res chain seq x y z
N MET A 1 -64.79 -29.53 45.08
CA MET A 1 -64.29 -28.59 44.06
C MET A 1 -62.86 -28.98 43.71
N ILE A 2 -62.62 -29.20 42.42
CA ILE A 2 -61.30 -29.24 41.74
C ILE A 2 -60.31 -30.35 42.15
N TRP A 3 -60.51 -31.62 41.80
CA TRP A 3 -59.40 -32.55 41.46
C TRP A 3 -59.92 -33.70 40.58
N ASN A 4 -60.19 -33.38 39.30
CA ASN A 4 -60.33 -34.41 38.28
C ASN A 4 -58.92 -34.81 37.83
N GLN A 5 -58.38 -35.94 38.33
CA GLN A 5 -57.02 -36.38 38.01
C GLN A 5 -56.76 -36.53 36.51
N LYS A 6 -57.81 -36.77 35.71
CA LYS A 6 -57.75 -36.78 34.24
C LYS A 6 -57.40 -35.41 33.64
N GLY A 7 -57.80 -34.32 34.28
CA GLY A 7 -57.51 -32.95 33.83
C GLY A 7 -56.09 -32.50 34.17
N VAL A 8 -55.56 -32.90 35.33
CA VAL A 8 -54.18 -32.60 35.74
C VAL A 8 -53.17 -33.38 34.88
N ALA A 9 -53.46 -34.65 34.60
CA ALA A 9 -52.66 -35.45 33.68
C ALA A 9 -52.63 -34.84 32.27
N LEU A 10 -53.77 -34.34 31.77
CA LEU A 10 -53.85 -33.67 30.48
C LEU A 10 -53.00 -32.39 30.44
N LEU A 11 -53.07 -31.55 31.48
CA LEU A 11 -52.27 -30.33 31.58
C LEU A 11 -50.77 -30.64 31.65
N ALA A 12 -50.37 -31.68 32.39
CA ALA A 12 -48.98 -32.13 32.46
C ALA A 12 -48.48 -32.63 31.10
N VAL A 13 -49.30 -33.38 30.37
CA VAL A 13 -48.97 -33.87 29.01
C VAL A 13 -48.85 -32.71 28.03
N ILE A 14 -49.77 -31.74 28.06
CA ILE A 14 -49.70 -30.56 27.19
C ILE A 14 -48.44 -29.73 27.50
N ALA A 15 -48.15 -29.46 28.77
CA ALA A 15 -46.94 -28.73 29.17
C ALA A 15 -45.66 -29.46 28.71
N LEU A 16 -45.62 -30.79 28.85
CA LEU A 16 -44.52 -31.61 28.37
C LEU A 16 -44.38 -31.54 26.83
N ILE A 17 -45.48 -31.68 26.10
CA ILE A 17 -45.49 -31.57 24.63
C ILE A 17 -45.05 -30.17 24.19
N SER A 18 -45.52 -29.10 24.86
CA SER A 18 -45.10 -27.74 24.55
C SER A 18 -43.60 -27.55 24.76
N ILE A 19 -43.04 -28.03 25.88
CA ILE A 19 -41.59 -27.96 26.14
C ILE A 19 -40.81 -28.75 25.08
N LEU A 20 -41.24 -29.97 24.75
CA LEU A 20 -40.60 -30.79 23.73
C LEU A 20 -40.66 -30.15 22.34
N LEU A 21 -41.79 -29.55 21.97
CA LEU A 21 -41.96 -28.86 20.70
C LEU A 21 -41.07 -27.60 20.62
N THR A 22 -41.03 -26.78 21.68
CA THR A 22 -40.17 -25.60 21.74
C THR A 22 -38.70 -25.99 21.69
N ALA A 23 -38.28 -27.03 22.43
CA ALA A 23 -36.91 -27.54 22.39
C ALA A 23 -36.54 -28.08 20.99
N GLY A 24 -37.44 -28.83 20.35
CA GLY A 24 -37.25 -29.33 18.98
C GLY A 24 -37.11 -28.22 17.95
N LEU A 25 -37.97 -27.20 18.00
CA LEU A 25 -37.89 -26.01 17.13
C LEU A 25 -36.61 -25.21 17.36
N HIS A 26 -36.20 -25.04 18.63
CA HIS A 26 -34.95 -24.36 18.97
C HIS A 26 -33.73 -25.11 18.41
N LEU A 27 -33.65 -26.43 18.61
CA LEU A 27 -32.56 -27.26 18.08
C LEU A 27 -32.52 -27.26 16.55
N ALA A 28 -33.67 -27.35 15.87
CA ALA A 28 -33.75 -27.24 14.42
C ALA A 28 -33.27 -25.87 13.91
N GLY A 29 -33.62 -24.79 14.61
CA GLY A 29 -33.14 -23.44 14.31
C GLY A 29 -31.62 -23.29 14.50
N VAL A 30 -31.07 -23.85 15.58
CA VAL A 30 -29.61 -23.86 15.83
C VAL A 30 -28.88 -24.67 14.76
N ALA A 31 -29.37 -25.87 14.42
CA ALA A 31 -28.80 -26.71 13.38
C ALA A 31 -28.82 -26.01 12.01
N GLY A 32 -29.95 -25.41 11.62
CA GLY A 32 -30.05 -24.66 10.36
C GLY A 32 -29.07 -23.48 10.29
N ARG A 33 -28.94 -22.71 11.39
CA ARG A 33 -27.94 -21.63 11.48
C ARG A 33 -26.51 -22.15 11.40
N SER A 34 -26.20 -23.28 12.02
CA SER A 34 -24.87 -23.88 12.00
C SER A 34 -24.44 -24.30 10.59
N VAL A 35 -25.36 -24.83 9.78
CA VAL A 35 -25.09 -25.19 8.38
C VAL A 35 -24.81 -23.95 7.54
N LEU A 36 -25.61 -22.89 7.71
CA LEU A 36 -25.41 -21.63 6.99
C LEU A 36 -24.07 -20.97 7.31
N VAL A 37 -23.71 -20.89 8.61
CA VAL A 37 -22.44 -20.32 9.06
C VAL A 37 -21.26 -21.14 8.54
N THR A 38 -21.38 -22.47 8.52
CA THR A 38 -20.34 -23.36 7.97
C THR A 38 -20.17 -23.15 6.47
N GLY A 39 -21.27 -22.99 5.72
CA GLY A 39 -21.23 -22.66 4.29
C GLY A 39 -20.49 -21.35 4.02
N GLN A 40 -20.83 -20.29 4.76
CA GLN A 40 -20.15 -18.98 4.64
C GLN A 40 -18.65 -19.06 4.97
N HIS A 41 -18.28 -19.85 5.98
CA HIS A 41 -16.88 -20.05 6.33
C HIS A 41 -16.11 -20.79 5.23
N ASN A 42 -16.69 -21.85 4.66
CA ASN A 42 -16.10 -22.58 3.54
C ASN A 42 -15.97 -21.71 2.29
N ASP A 43 -16.99 -20.91 1.97
CA ASP A 43 -16.96 -19.98 0.84
C ASP A 43 -15.86 -18.92 1.02
N ARG A 44 -15.73 -18.35 2.22
CA ARG A 44 -14.66 -17.39 2.53
C ARG A 44 -13.27 -18.04 2.47
N TYR A 45 -13.13 -19.26 2.99
CA TYR A 45 -11.88 -20.01 2.89
C TYR A 45 -11.51 -20.27 1.42
N ALA A 46 -12.45 -20.74 0.60
CA ALA A 46 -12.23 -20.94 -0.83
C ALA A 46 -11.86 -19.63 -1.56
N ALA A 47 -12.54 -18.53 -1.26
CA ALA A 47 -12.19 -17.22 -1.82
C ALA A 47 -10.78 -16.76 -1.40
N ARG A 48 -10.38 -17.01 -0.15
CA ARG A 48 -9.04 -16.67 0.32
C ARG A 48 -7.95 -17.50 -0.38
N GLU A 49 -8.13 -18.80 -0.55
CA GLU A 49 -7.18 -19.66 -1.29
C GLU A 49 -7.10 -19.29 -2.78
N MET A 50 -8.23 -18.88 -3.36
CA MET A 50 -8.29 -18.33 -4.72
C MET A 50 -7.49 -17.03 -4.85
N ALA A 51 -7.64 -16.10 -3.90
CA ALA A 51 -6.85 -14.88 -3.84
C ALA A 51 -5.34 -15.16 -3.68
N LEU A 52 -4.97 -16.11 -2.82
CA LEU A 52 -3.57 -16.54 -2.64
C LEU A 52 -2.98 -17.14 -3.94
N SER A 53 -3.80 -17.87 -4.71
CA SER A 53 -3.38 -18.42 -6.00
C SER A 53 -3.02 -17.32 -7.00
N ALA A 54 -3.80 -16.22 -7.04
CA ALA A 54 -3.47 -15.04 -7.84
C ALA A 54 -2.18 -14.34 -7.39
N ILE A 55 -1.92 -14.27 -6.08
CA ILE A 55 -0.62 -13.77 -5.57
C ILE A 55 0.53 -14.64 -6.06
N HIS A 56 0.39 -15.97 -6.01
CA HIS A 56 1.44 -16.86 -6.49
C HIS A 56 1.66 -16.77 -8.01
N LEU A 57 0.61 -16.54 -8.79
CA LEU A 57 0.75 -16.20 -10.21
C LEU A 57 1.57 -14.92 -10.37
N ALA A 58 1.21 -13.84 -9.65
CA ALA A 58 1.93 -12.58 -9.71
C ALA A 58 3.41 -12.72 -9.31
N MET A 59 3.71 -13.52 -8.28
CA MET A 59 5.09 -13.87 -7.89
C MET A 59 5.85 -14.54 -9.03
N ALA A 60 5.22 -15.46 -9.75
CA ALA A 60 5.84 -16.16 -10.89
C ALA A 60 6.09 -15.21 -12.07
N VAL A 61 5.12 -14.35 -12.40
CA VAL A 61 5.25 -13.34 -13.46
C VAL A 61 6.40 -12.38 -13.14
N LEU A 62 6.46 -11.85 -11.91
CA LEU A 62 7.53 -10.94 -11.48
C LEU A 62 8.91 -11.59 -11.48
N ALA A 63 9.01 -12.88 -11.14
CA ALA A 63 10.27 -13.62 -11.15
C ALA A 63 10.76 -13.93 -12.58
N ASP A 64 9.84 -14.27 -13.49
CA ASP A 64 10.14 -14.47 -14.92
C ASP A 64 10.59 -13.16 -15.58
N ASP A 65 9.91 -12.05 -15.25
CA ASP A 65 10.21 -10.70 -15.71
C ASP A 65 11.65 -10.26 -15.38
N ALA A 66 12.06 -10.39 -14.11
CA ALA A 66 13.43 -10.05 -13.69
C ALA A 66 14.52 -10.89 -14.38
N GLY A 67 14.17 -12.06 -14.92
CA GLY A 67 15.07 -12.87 -15.72
C GLY A 67 15.36 -12.28 -17.10
N LYS A 68 14.54 -11.35 -17.60
CA LYS A 68 14.58 -10.84 -18.97
C LYS A 68 15.30 -9.51 -19.11
N ASN A 69 15.10 -8.57 -18.18
CA ASN A 69 15.68 -7.24 -18.25
C ASN A 69 16.00 -6.70 -16.83
N ASP A 70 16.59 -5.51 -16.75
CA ASP A 70 16.97 -4.81 -15.51
C ASP A 70 16.18 -3.48 -15.35
N THR A 71 14.97 -3.43 -15.90
CA THR A 71 14.12 -2.23 -15.93
C THR A 71 12.67 -2.58 -15.71
N ASP A 72 12.08 -2.10 -14.63
CA ASP A 72 10.65 -2.30 -14.36
C ASP A 72 9.84 -1.12 -14.87
N SER A 73 8.77 -1.38 -15.61
CA SER A 73 7.94 -0.31 -16.19
C SER A 73 6.47 -0.68 -16.38
N ILE A 74 5.64 0.34 -16.59
CA ILE A 74 4.23 0.14 -16.97
C ILE A 74 4.05 -0.56 -18.33
N GLN A 75 5.12 -0.72 -19.11
CA GLN A 75 5.08 -1.33 -20.44
C GLN A 75 5.16 -2.86 -20.40
N GLU A 76 5.31 -3.44 -19.20
CA GLU A 76 5.53 -4.86 -19.00
C GLU A 76 4.26 -5.64 -18.69
N TYR A 77 4.31 -6.96 -18.89
CA TYR A 77 3.16 -7.84 -18.73
C TYR A 77 2.60 -7.84 -17.30
N TRP A 78 3.47 -7.73 -16.30
CA TRP A 78 3.03 -7.65 -14.90
C TRP A 78 2.20 -6.40 -14.62
N ALA A 79 2.40 -5.31 -15.38
CA ALA A 79 1.70 -4.05 -15.20
C ALA A 79 0.37 -3.97 -15.97
N ASN A 80 0.08 -4.94 -16.85
CA ASN A 80 -1.13 -4.95 -17.68
C ASN A 80 -2.25 -5.84 -17.08
N PRO A 81 -3.37 -5.25 -16.61
CA PRO A 81 -4.47 -6.00 -16.01
C PRO A 81 -5.13 -7.01 -16.96
N GLU A 82 -5.18 -6.74 -18.26
CA GLU A 82 -5.80 -7.62 -19.25
C GLU A 82 -4.98 -8.89 -19.46
N ILE A 83 -3.65 -8.75 -19.52
CA ILE A 83 -2.72 -9.89 -19.62
C ILE A 83 -2.83 -10.76 -18.36
N LEU A 84 -2.87 -10.15 -17.18
CA LEU A 84 -3.04 -10.88 -15.93
C LEU A 84 -4.40 -11.62 -15.86
N ALA A 85 -5.48 -10.98 -16.33
CA ALA A 85 -6.80 -11.61 -16.41
C ALA A 85 -6.82 -12.78 -17.40
N GLU A 86 -6.11 -12.67 -18.52
CA GLU A 86 -5.94 -13.77 -19.48
C GLU A 86 -5.20 -14.95 -18.84
N MET A 87 -4.11 -14.69 -18.12
CA MET A 87 -3.37 -15.75 -17.40
C MET A 87 -4.24 -16.46 -16.36
N LEU A 88 -5.05 -15.71 -15.61
CA LEU A 88 -6.02 -16.29 -14.66
C LEU A 88 -7.09 -17.14 -15.37
N SER A 89 -7.56 -16.69 -16.53
CA SER A 89 -8.51 -17.43 -17.36
C SER A 89 -7.92 -18.76 -17.85
N GLN A 90 -6.64 -18.76 -18.25
CA GLN A 90 -5.92 -19.98 -18.63
C GLN A 90 -5.73 -20.95 -17.46
N MET A 91 -5.71 -20.45 -16.21
CA MET A 91 -5.70 -21.27 -15.00
C MET A 91 -7.10 -21.78 -14.59
N GLY A 92 -8.15 -21.40 -15.32
CA GLY A 92 -9.53 -21.83 -15.09
C GLY A 92 -10.34 -20.93 -14.15
N PHE A 93 -9.85 -19.70 -13.87
CA PHE A 93 -10.59 -18.71 -13.11
C PHE A 93 -11.37 -17.77 -14.02
N ASP A 94 -12.61 -17.44 -13.63
CA ASP A 94 -13.39 -16.41 -14.30
C ASP A 94 -12.91 -15.02 -13.84
N PRO A 95 -12.67 -14.04 -14.74
CA PRO A 95 -12.32 -12.66 -14.38
C PRO A 95 -13.33 -11.98 -13.43
N GLU A 96 -14.59 -12.41 -13.41
CA GLU A 96 -15.59 -11.91 -12.45
C GLU A 96 -15.36 -12.46 -11.03
N GLN A 97 -14.80 -13.67 -10.94
CA GLN A 97 -14.52 -14.37 -9.69
C GLN A 97 -13.17 -13.98 -9.11
N LEU A 98 -12.15 -13.76 -9.94
CA LEU A 98 -10.80 -13.47 -9.47
C LEU A 98 -10.16 -12.37 -10.32
N SER A 99 -9.78 -11.28 -9.67
CA SER A 99 -8.99 -10.21 -10.29
C SER A 99 -7.68 -10.02 -9.53
N VAL A 100 -6.61 -9.65 -10.25
CA VAL A 100 -5.30 -9.34 -9.70
C VAL A 100 -4.75 -8.07 -10.33
N GLN A 101 -4.10 -7.25 -9.51
CA GLN A 101 -3.37 -6.06 -9.93
C GLN A 101 -2.02 -6.06 -9.24
N ILE A 102 -0.97 -5.76 -9.99
CA ILE A 102 0.39 -5.60 -9.47
C ILE A 102 0.76 -4.12 -9.55
N THR A 103 1.29 -3.58 -8.47
CA THR A 103 1.71 -2.18 -8.35
C THR A 103 3.15 -2.14 -7.85
N ASP A 104 3.97 -1.31 -8.49
CA ASP A 104 5.33 -1.06 -8.05
C ASP A 104 5.36 -0.12 -6.84
N GLU A 105 5.92 -0.58 -5.73
CA GLU A 105 6.03 0.24 -4.52
C GLU A 105 7.20 1.23 -4.61
N LEU A 106 8.21 0.99 -5.46
CA LEU A 106 9.28 1.95 -5.70
C LEU A 106 8.83 3.11 -6.60
N GLY A 107 7.66 3.03 -7.24
CA GLY A 107 7.04 4.18 -7.90
C GLY A 107 6.50 5.25 -6.94
N LYS A 108 6.56 4.99 -5.62
CA LYS A 108 5.97 5.83 -4.55
C LYS A 108 7.05 6.49 -3.70
N ILE A 109 6.66 7.50 -2.95
CA ILE A 109 7.51 8.18 -1.98
C ILE A 109 7.65 7.30 -0.74
N GLN A 110 8.87 6.83 -0.48
CA GLN A 110 9.18 6.05 0.72
C GLN A 110 9.31 6.99 1.93
N VAL A 111 8.30 6.97 2.80
CA VAL A 111 8.19 7.91 3.93
C VAL A 111 9.39 7.84 4.87
N ASN A 112 9.82 6.61 5.17
CA ASN A 112 10.91 6.36 6.11
C ASN A 112 12.28 6.80 5.55
N ALA A 113 12.40 7.12 4.26
CA ALA A 113 13.63 7.63 3.66
C ALA A 113 13.91 9.10 3.99
N LEU A 114 12.97 9.83 4.63
CA LEU A 114 13.25 11.18 5.12
C LEU A 114 14.47 11.20 6.04
N LEU A 115 14.69 10.14 6.82
CA LEU A 115 15.92 9.94 7.59
C LEU A 115 16.92 9.09 6.81
N LYS A 116 18.21 9.39 6.98
CA LYS A 116 19.30 8.63 6.32
C LYS A 116 19.38 7.19 6.81
N GLU A 117 19.18 6.98 8.11
CA GLU A 117 19.21 5.69 8.76
C GLU A 117 18.41 5.73 10.07
N PHE A 118 17.95 4.57 10.50
CA PHE A 118 17.28 4.35 11.78
C PHE A 118 17.94 3.19 12.55
N PRO A 119 18.13 3.25 13.87
CA PRO A 119 17.94 4.42 14.75
C PRO A 119 18.82 5.63 14.35
N GLY A 120 18.27 6.83 14.43
CA GLY A 120 18.96 8.06 14.00
C GLY A 120 17.97 9.23 13.85
N HIS A 121 18.50 10.44 13.64
CA HIS A 121 17.73 11.68 13.47
C HIS A 121 18.22 12.56 12.31
N HIS A 122 19.17 12.07 11.51
CA HIS A 122 19.76 12.84 10.42
C HIS A 122 18.87 12.80 9.18
N ILE A 123 18.33 13.95 8.80
CA ILE A 123 17.54 14.10 7.56
C ILE A 123 18.40 13.80 6.32
N ASN A 124 17.80 13.10 5.36
CA ASN A 124 18.28 12.97 4.00
C ASN A 124 17.90 14.23 3.19
N PRO A 125 18.87 15.07 2.77
CA PRO A 125 18.58 16.35 2.13
C PRO A 125 17.88 16.22 0.77
N ASP A 126 18.14 15.14 0.03
CA ASP A 126 17.49 14.92 -1.26
C ASP A 126 16.00 14.56 -1.05
N GLN A 127 15.70 13.77 0.01
CA GLN A 127 14.33 13.42 0.40
C GLN A 127 13.59 14.61 1.03
N LEU A 128 14.28 15.44 1.80
CA LEU A 128 13.72 16.70 2.32
C LEU A 128 13.20 17.57 1.18
N ARG A 129 14.00 17.76 0.13
CA ARG A 129 13.60 18.55 -1.04
C ARG A 129 12.39 17.95 -1.76
N LEU A 130 12.31 16.62 -1.86
CA LEU A 130 11.14 15.92 -2.42
C LEU A 130 9.88 16.21 -1.59
N TRP A 131 9.97 16.14 -0.26
CA TRP A 131 8.86 16.45 0.66
C TRP A 131 8.45 17.91 0.58
N GLU A 132 9.39 18.86 0.53
CA GLU A 132 9.10 20.28 0.35
C GLU A 132 8.36 20.54 -0.96
N ASN A 133 8.83 19.94 -2.06
CA ASN A 133 8.15 20.02 -3.36
C ASN A 133 6.73 19.43 -3.29
N LEU A 134 6.57 18.26 -2.68
CA LEU A 134 5.26 17.63 -2.49
C LEU A 134 4.32 18.53 -1.69
N LEU A 135 4.74 19.01 -0.52
CA LEU A 135 3.91 19.85 0.33
C LEU A 135 3.53 21.16 -0.37
N HIS A 136 4.44 21.74 -1.17
CA HIS A 136 4.13 22.90 -2.00
C HIS A 136 3.06 22.64 -3.08
N LEU A 137 2.97 21.42 -3.62
CA LEU A 137 1.91 21.03 -4.56
C LEU A 137 0.56 20.88 -3.86
N LEU A 138 0.58 20.55 -2.57
CA LEU A 138 -0.61 20.23 -1.78
C LEU A 138 -1.15 21.44 -1.01
N THR A 139 -0.32 22.43 -0.70
CA THR A 139 -0.74 23.75 -0.22
C THR A 139 -1.40 24.53 -1.35
N SER A 140 -2.52 25.18 -1.06
CA SER A 140 -3.23 26.00 -2.02
C SER A 140 -2.45 27.29 -2.34
N SER A 141 -2.76 27.88 -3.50
CA SER A 141 -2.22 29.19 -3.89
C SER A 141 -2.70 30.32 -2.96
N ASP A 142 -3.75 30.08 -2.18
CA ASP A 142 -4.35 31.05 -1.27
C ASP A 142 -3.88 30.79 0.18
N LYS A 143 -2.72 31.36 0.51
CA LYS A 143 -2.11 31.30 1.85
C LYS A 143 -2.99 31.84 2.98
N SER A 144 -4.12 32.50 2.68
CA SER A 144 -5.06 32.98 3.69
C SER A 144 -6.08 31.92 4.11
N ALA A 145 -6.15 30.80 3.38
CA ALA A 145 -7.01 29.65 3.66
C ALA A 145 -6.25 28.41 4.15
N ASP A 146 -4.91 28.43 4.12
CA ASP A 146 -4.07 27.31 4.50
C ASP A 146 -3.53 27.48 5.93
N ASP A 147 -4.01 26.66 6.86
CA ASP A 147 -3.44 26.52 8.21
C ASP A 147 -2.18 25.61 8.24
N LEU A 148 -1.75 25.11 7.07
CA LEU A 148 -0.71 24.10 6.93
C LEU A 148 0.64 24.76 6.58
N ASP A 149 1.56 24.81 7.56
CA ASP A 149 2.96 25.20 7.35
C ASP A 149 3.79 23.99 6.89
N PRO A 150 4.29 23.95 5.64
CA PRO A 150 5.09 22.83 5.13
C PRO A 150 6.30 22.51 6.01
N GLN A 151 6.93 23.53 6.61
CA GLN A 151 8.08 23.32 7.47
C GLN A 151 7.69 22.62 8.77
N ALA A 152 6.56 23.00 9.37
CA ALA A 152 6.02 22.34 10.55
C ALA A 152 5.68 20.87 10.26
N VAL A 153 5.10 20.58 9.09
CA VAL A 153 4.80 19.20 8.66
C VAL A 153 6.06 18.35 8.54
N VAL A 154 7.09 18.86 7.88
CA VAL A 154 8.38 18.15 7.76
C VAL A 154 9.02 17.90 9.12
N ASN A 155 8.99 18.90 10.01
CA ASN A 155 9.56 18.78 11.36
C ASN A 155 8.79 17.74 12.18
N ALA A 156 7.45 17.76 12.13
CA ALA A 156 6.61 16.75 12.79
C ALA A 156 6.86 15.34 12.24
N LEU A 157 7.02 15.19 10.91
CA LEU A 157 7.35 13.91 10.30
C LEU A 157 8.75 13.42 10.69
N LYS A 158 9.74 14.32 10.77
CA LYS A 158 11.08 13.99 11.26
C LYS A 158 11.03 13.47 12.70
N ASP A 159 10.38 14.22 13.60
CA ASP A 159 10.26 13.87 15.02
C ASP A 159 9.41 12.60 15.23
N TRP A 160 8.48 12.29 14.32
CA TRP A 160 7.76 11.01 14.32
C TRP A 160 8.66 9.80 14.00
N LEU A 161 9.61 10.00 13.08
CA LEU A 161 10.47 8.95 12.53
C LEU A 161 11.75 8.71 13.34
N ASP A 162 12.26 9.73 14.02
CA ASP A 162 13.58 9.65 14.64
C ASP A 162 13.56 8.86 15.96
N SER A 163 14.75 8.39 16.35
CA SER A 163 14.87 7.56 17.55
C SER A 163 14.96 8.41 18.81
N GLY A 164 13.80 8.74 19.37
CA GLY A 164 13.64 9.24 20.74
C GLY A 164 13.15 10.68 20.83
N ASP A 165 12.59 11.02 22.00
CA ASP A 165 12.22 12.39 22.34
C ASP A 165 13.50 13.14 22.79
N ASP A 166 14.20 13.81 21.87
CA ASP A 166 15.51 14.41 22.19
C ASP A 166 15.39 15.74 22.95
N GLY A 167 14.15 16.19 23.22
CA GLY A 167 13.82 17.41 23.95
C GLY A 167 14.24 18.69 23.22
N ALA A 168 14.89 18.53 22.06
CA ALA A 168 15.20 19.56 21.09
C ALA A 168 14.26 19.35 19.90
N VAL A 169 12.95 19.50 20.17
CA VAL A 169 11.89 19.68 19.16
C VAL A 169 12.52 20.35 17.95
N SER A 170 12.45 19.71 16.78
CA SER A 170 13.19 20.18 15.62
C SER A 170 12.71 21.58 15.22
N GLY A 171 13.41 22.60 15.71
CA GLY A 171 13.01 24.00 15.60
C GLY A 171 11.82 24.40 16.49
N LEU A 172 11.18 25.52 16.14
CA LEU A 172 10.04 26.08 16.90
C LEU A 172 8.71 25.34 16.62
N THR A 173 8.68 24.38 15.68
CA THR A 173 7.46 23.84 15.07
C THR A 173 7.39 22.30 14.98
N GLY A 174 8.33 21.57 15.59
CA GLY A 174 8.28 20.10 15.66
C GLY A 174 7.25 19.57 16.66
N ALA A 175 7.07 18.24 16.69
CA ALA A 175 6.08 17.57 17.52
C ALA A 175 6.60 16.20 18.00
N GLU A 176 6.84 16.08 19.31
CA GLU A 176 7.26 14.83 19.97
C GLU A 176 6.17 14.29 20.91
N THR A 177 6.45 13.21 21.65
CA THR A 177 5.53 12.58 22.60
C THR A 177 4.78 13.57 23.52
N PRO A 178 5.41 14.63 24.11
CA PRO A 178 4.68 15.59 24.93
C PRO A 178 3.56 16.33 24.19
N PHE A 179 3.75 16.63 22.90
CA PHE A 179 2.73 17.26 22.08
C PHE A 179 1.55 16.30 21.84
N TYR A 180 1.81 15.08 21.38
CA TYR A 180 0.77 14.10 21.08
C TYR A 180 -0.03 13.65 22.32
N ARG A 181 0.61 13.59 23.49
CA ARG A 181 -0.06 13.35 24.78
C ARG A 181 -0.96 14.50 25.24
N SER A 182 -0.81 15.69 24.67
CA SER A 182 -1.68 16.84 24.95
C SER A 182 -2.97 16.83 24.12
N LEU A 183 -3.03 16.01 23.06
CA LEU A 183 -4.21 15.86 22.20
C LEU A 183 -5.32 15.06 22.91
N SER A 184 -6.53 15.11 22.34
CA SER A 184 -7.69 14.36 22.83
C SER A 184 -8.31 13.54 21.71
N PRO A 185 -8.19 12.20 21.71
CA PRO A 185 -7.53 11.38 22.74
C PRO A 185 -6.00 11.52 22.72
N PRO A 186 -5.32 11.34 23.87
CA PRO A 186 -3.86 11.39 23.93
C PRO A 186 -3.25 10.09 23.38
N TYR A 187 -2.13 10.20 22.68
CA TYR A 187 -1.34 9.07 22.20
C TYR A 187 0.16 9.40 22.22
N ASP A 188 0.99 8.37 22.05
CA ASP A 188 2.43 8.49 22.03
C ASP A 188 2.94 8.70 20.60
N CYS A 189 4.03 9.47 20.47
CA CYS A 189 4.78 9.53 19.22
C CYS A 189 5.38 8.15 18.94
N ARG A 190 5.52 7.79 17.67
CA ARG A 190 6.07 6.48 17.29
C ARG A 190 7.56 6.36 17.60
N ASN A 191 8.32 7.44 17.40
CA ASN A 191 9.77 7.48 17.55
C ASN A 191 10.47 6.35 16.76
N GLY A 192 10.03 6.17 15.51
CA GLY A 192 10.55 5.13 14.63
C GLY A 192 9.87 5.02 13.26
N PRO A 193 10.38 4.16 12.38
CA PRO A 193 9.87 4.00 11.02
C PRO A 193 8.41 3.56 11.01
N LEU A 194 7.59 4.15 10.14
CA LEU A 194 6.20 3.73 9.93
C LEU A 194 6.16 2.29 9.40
N ASP A 195 5.23 1.49 9.94
CA ASP A 195 4.93 0.14 9.44
C ASP A 195 3.73 0.15 8.49
N GLN A 196 2.89 1.20 8.56
CA GLN A 196 1.73 1.39 7.69
C GLN A 196 1.65 2.83 7.22
N VAL A 197 1.30 3.02 5.94
CA VAL A 197 1.13 4.37 5.35
C VAL A 197 0.07 5.20 6.09
N LYS A 198 -0.96 4.54 6.64
CA LYS A 198 -2.07 5.21 7.36
C LYS A 198 -1.62 5.96 8.61
N GLU A 199 -0.47 5.60 9.19
CA GLU A 199 0.10 6.30 10.36
C GLU A 199 0.50 7.75 10.04
N LEU A 200 0.65 8.10 8.77
CA LEU A 200 0.79 9.50 8.35
C LEU A 200 -0.38 10.37 8.84
N LEU A 201 -1.58 9.80 9.03
CA LEU A 201 -2.76 10.52 9.54
C LEU A 201 -2.63 10.90 11.02
N ASP A 202 -1.74 10.25 11.77
CA ASP A 202 -1.48 10.55 13.18
C ASP A 202 -0.43 11.67 13.33
N ILE A 203 0.20 12.10 12.23
CA ILE A 203 1.20 13.16 12.25
C ILE A 203 0.51 14.52 12.10
N THR A 204 0.81 15.44 13.03
CA THR A 204 0.23 16.78 13.02
C THR A 204 0.56 17.52 11.73
N GLY A 205 -0.43 18.23 11.18
CA GLY A 205 -0.31 18.88 9.88
C GLY A 205 -0.45 17.95 8.66
N ILE A 206 -0.43 16.62 8.81
CA ILE A 206 -0.79 15.67 7.73
C ILE A 206 -2.21 15.13 7.89
N GLY A 207 -2.69 15.05 9.13
CA GLY A 207 -3.91 14.37 9.59
C GLY A 207 -5.20 14.53 8.78
N PRO A 208 -6.32 13.92 9.23
CA PRO A 208 -7.52 13.65 8.41
C PRO A 208 -8.22 14.87 7.80
N GLU A 209 -7.85 16.09 8.21
CA GLU A 209 -8.32 17.35 7.64
C GLU A 209 -7.58 17.73 6.33
N SER A 210 -6.51 17.02 5.98
CA SER A 210 -5.85 17.20 4.69
C SER A 210 -6.66 16.55 3.56
N ASN A 211 -6.72 17.22 2.40
CA ASN A 211 -7.30 16.69 1.16
C ASN A 211 -6.59 15.41 0.64
N LEU A 212 -5.63 14.86 1.38
CA LEU A 212 -4.73 13.78 0.97
C LEU A 212 -5.24 12.38 1.31
N THR A 213 -6.26 12.27 2.16
CA THR A 213 -6.75 11.00 2.71
C THR A 213 -7.12 9.97 1.62
N VAL A 214 -7.51 10.41 0.42
CA VAL A 214 -7.93 9.52 -0.68
C VAL A 214 -6.75 8.96 -1.51
N MET A 215 -5.57 9.58 -1.47
CA MET A 215 -4.46 9.28 -2.39
C MET A 215 -3.20 8.69 -1.71
N PHE A 216 -3.21 8.47 -0.39
CA PHE A 216 -2.01 8.08 0.35
C PHE A 216 -1.40 6.77 -0.12
N GLU A 217 -2.20 5.75 -0.39
CA GLU A 217 -1.68 4.46 -0.84
C GLU A 217 -1.11 4.50 -2.27
N ASP A 218 -1.44 5.52 -3.07
CA ASP A 218 -0.92 5.70 -4.43
C ASP A 218 0.34 6.59 -4.46
N ILE A 219 0.54 7.42 -3.44
CA ILE A 219 1.65 8.37 -3.35
C ILE A 219 2.77 7.84 -2.45
N PHE A 220 2.44 7.17 -1.36
CA PHE A 220 3.40 6.80 -0.31
C PHE A 220 3.55 5.29 -0.16
N THR A 221 4.75 4.88 0.26
CA THR A 221 5.04 3.53 0.70
C THR A 221 5.86 3.55 1.99
N VAL A 222 5.75 2.46 2.75
CA VAL A 222 6.62 2.14 3.90
C VAL A 222 7.55 0.95 3.60
N HIS A 223 7.47 0.39 2.38
CA HIS A 223 8.25 -0.78 1.96
C HIS A 223 9.46 -0.45 1.06
N GLY A 224 10.38 -1.40 0.90
CA GLY A 224 11.64 -1.19 0.16
C GLY A 224 12.83 -0.91 1.06
N LEU A 225 12.89 -1.61 2.20
CA LEU A 225 14.06 -1.62 3.08
C LEU A 225 15.31 -2.01 2.30
N SER A 226 16.38 -1.24 2.44
CA SER A 226 17.65 -1.51 1.78
C SER A 226 18.28 -2.80 2.30
N ASP A 227 18.78 -3.63 1.38
CA ASP A 227 19.60 -4.80 1.72
C ASP A 227 21.01 -4.41 2.22
N VAL A 228 21.40 -3.14 2.01
CA VAL A 228 22.67 -2.59 2.51
C VAL A 228 22.49 -2.17 3.97
N ARG A 229 22.96 -3.02 4.89
CA ARG A 229 23.12 -2.63 6.30
C ARG A 229 24.36 -1.73 6.42
N SER A 230 24.17 -0.47 6.85
CA SER A 230 25.30 0.46 7.06
C SER A 230 26.21 -0.02 8.20
N THR A 231 25.64 -0.66 9.22
CA THR A 231 26.28 -1.48 10.27
C THR A 231 25.30 -2.55 10.80
N GLU A 232 25.70 -3.43 11.73
CA GLU A 232 24.85 -4.51 12.26
C GLU A 232 23.51 -4.07 12.88
N SER A 233 23.31 -2.77 13.16
CA SER A 233 22.16 -2.27 13.92
C SER A 233 21.36 -1.14 13.25
N PHE A 234 21.73 -0.70 12.04
CA PHE A 234 21.02 0.38 11.34
C PHE A 234 20.30 -0.13 10.09
N PHE A 235 19.11 0.42 9.87
CA PHE A 235 18.24 0.20 8.72
C PHE A 235 18.14 1.50 7.92
N SER A 236 18.04 1.38 6.60
CA SER A 236 17.91 2.53 5.71
C SER A 236 16.99 2.21 4.55
N TYR A 237 16.44 3.26 3.97
CA TYR A 237 15.65 3.20 2.76
C TYR A 237 16.34 4.03 1.70
N SER A 238 16.44 3.50 0.47
CA SER A 238 17.07 4.21 -0.65
C SER A 238 16.37 5.53 -0.94
N GLY A 239 15.03 5.54 -0.84
CA GLY A 239 14.19 6.68 -1.19
C GLY A 239 14.16 7.01 -2.68
N ARG A 240 14.87 6.24 -3.51
CA ARG A 240 14.83 6.40 -4.97
C ARG A 240 13.50 5.90 -5.52
N ILE A 241 12.98 6.63 -6.50
CA ILE A 241 11.68 6.42 -7.09
C ILE A 241 11.84 5.81 -8.50
N ASN A 242 11.15 4.71 -8.79
CA ASN A 242 11.12 4.17 -10.14
C ASN A 242 10.32 5.12 -11.05
N ILE A 243 11.03 5.87 -11.89
CA ILE A 243 10.41 6.86 -12.78
C ILE A 243 9.51 6.21 -13.84
N ASN A 244 9.74 4.93 -14.15
CA ASN A 244 8.98 4.21 -15.16
C ASN A 244 7.57 3.83 -14.67
N THR A 245 7.31 3.90 -13.37
CA THR A 245 6.03 3.51 -12.74
C THR A 245 5.43 4.61 -11.85
N ALA A 246 6.21 5.66 -11.53
CA ALA A 246 5.76 6.75 -10.66
C ALA A 246 4.48 7.45 -11.14
N GLY A 247 3.55 7.65 -10.21
CA GLY A 247 2.30 8.38 -10.45
C GLY A 247 2.51 9.88 -10.62
N ILE A 248 1.49 10.58 -11.13
CA ILE A 248 1.58 12.01 -11.47
C ILE A 248 2.01 12.89 -10.31
N VAL A 249 1.47 12.67 -9.11
CA VAL A 249 1.80 13.48 -7.92
C VAL A 249 3.25 13.27 -7.51
N VAL A 250 3.74 12.03 -7.58
CA VAL A 250 5.13 11.69 -7.29
C VAL A 250 6.08 12.33 -8.32
N LEU A 251 5.75 12.25 -9.61
CA LEU A 251 6.53 12.91 -10.66
C LEU A 251 6.57 14.43 -10.48
N LYS A 252 5.44 15.06 -10.17
CA LYS A 252 5.39 16.50 -9.86
C LYS A 252 6.32 16.86 -8.69
N SER A 253 6.37 16.03 -7.64
CA SER A 253 7.26 16.28 -6.50
C SER A 253 8.75 16.09 -6.82
N LEU A 254 9.08 15.25 -7.80
CA LEU A 254 10.46 15.06 -8.28
C LEU A 254 10.97 16.22 -9.13
N LEU A 255 10.07 16.91 -9.83
CA LEU A 255 10.43 17.98 -10.76
C LEU A 255 10.83 19.27 -10.03
N PRO A 256 11.69 20.09 -10.65
CA PRO A 256 11.99 21.42 -10.13
C PRO A 256 10.72 22.28 -10.01
N LYS A 257 10.77 23.27 -9.11
CA LYS A 257 9.66 24.19 -8.90
C LYS A 257 9.31 24.92 -10.20
N GLY A 258 8.02 24.89 -10.56
CA GLY A 258 7.50 25.49 -11.79
C GLY A 258 7.59 24.59 -13.03
N MET A 259 8.01 23.33 -12.86
CA MET A 259 8.03 22.32 -13.93
C MET A 259 6.97 21.23 -13.73
N ASP A 260 6.02 21.39 -12.81
CA ASP A 260 5.07 20.34 -12.46
C ASP A 260 4.11 19.97 -13.61
N GLU A 261 3.91 20.87 -14.58
CA GLU A 261 3.14 20.58 -15.80
C GLU A 261 3.81 19.51 -16.68
N PHE A 262 5.15 19.48 -16.73
CA PHE A 262 5.90 18.48 -17.50
C PHE A 262 5.79 17.06 -16.93
N ALA A 263 5.24 16.89 -15.72
CA ALA A 263 4.95 15.57 -15.19
C ALA A 263 3.99 14.82 -16.10
N ARG A 264 3.02 15.50 -16.75
CA ARG A 264 2.11 14.86 -17.70
C ARG A 264 2.83 14.43 -18.97
N ASP A 265 3.74 15.24 -19.48
CA ASP A 265 4.54 14.89 -20.66
C ASP A 265 5.39 13.64 -20.43
N LEU A 266 5.94 13.47 -19.21
CA LEU A 266 6.62 12.24 -18.81
C LEU A 266 5.67 11.03 -18.79
N ILE A 267 4.42 11.20 -18.36
CA ILE A 267 3.42 10.12 -18.41
C ILE A 267 3.08 9.77 -19.85
N ASP A 268 2.74 10.77 -20.65
CA ASP A 268 2.36 10.60 -22.05
C ASP A 268 3.47 9.89 -22.82
N PHE A 269 4.73 10.27 -22.60
CA PHE A 269 5.87 9.59 -23.21
C PHE A 269 5.98 8.11 -22.82
N ARG A 270 5.71 7.74 -21.56
CA ARG A 270 5.73 6.34 -21.10
C ARG A 270 4.60 5.51 -21.69
N GLU A 271 3.42 6.12 -21.81
CA GLU A 271 2.18 5.46 -22.22
C GLU A 271 1.95 5.49 -23.74
N GLU A 272 2.77 6.23 -24.49
CA GLU A 272 2.63 6.34 -25.94
C GLU A 272 2.78 4.98 -26.61
N LYS A 273 1.77 4.65 -27.42
CA LYS A 273 1.68 3.43 -28.20
C LYS A 273 1.48 3.72 -29.68
N SER A 274 1.72 2.71 -30.50
CA SER A 274 1.45 2.70 -31.93
C SER A 274 -0.03 2.94 -32.22
N GLU A 275 -0.36 3.30 -33.47
CA GLU A 275 -1.75 3.58 -33.89
C GLU A 275 -2.71 2.41 -33.66
N ASP A 276 -2.19 1.18 -33.59
CA ASP A 276 -2.96 -0.04 -33.29
C ASP A 276 -3.12 -0.33 -31.78
N ASP A 277 -2.56 0.51 -30.90
CA ASP A 277 -2.54 0.40 -29.44
C ASP A 277 -1.85 -0.88 -28.89
N LEU A 278 -1.10 -1.59 -29.74
CA LEU A 278 -0.49 -2.89 -29.40
C LEU A 278 0.94 -2.77 -28.87
N THR A 279 1.69 -1.75 -29.28
CA THR A 279 3.12 -1.65 -28.95
C THR A 279 3.47 -0.27 -28.40
N PHE A 280 4.22 -0.24 -27.29
CA PHE A 280 4.79 1.01 -26.79
C PHE A 280 5.89 1.49 -27.74
N VAL A 281 5.87 2.77 -28.08
CA VAL A 281 6.79 3.33 -29.09
C VAL A 281 8.06 3.89 -28.47
N ASN A 282 8.02 4.23 -27.18
CA ASN A 282 9.11 4.88 -26.47
C ASN A 282 9.79 3.91 -25.50
N PRO A 283 11.08 3.57 -25.69
CA PRO A 283 11.82 2.78 -24.72
C PRO A 283 12.08 3.58 -23.45
N LEU A 284 11.97 2.93 -22.28
CA LEU A 284 12.15 3.55 -20.95
C LEU A 284 13.51 3.20 -20.33
N ASP A 285 14.55 3.35 -21.14
CA ASP A 285 15.94 3.14 -20.78
C ASP A 285 16.52 4.26 -19.90
N LYS A 286 17.69 4.01 -19.30
CA LYS A 286 18.33 4.97 -18.40
C LYS A 286 18.53 6.33 -19.08
N GLY A 287 17.96 7.37 -18.48
CA GLY A 287 18.02 8.75 -18.96
C GLY A 287 16.93 9.14 -19.96
N TRP A 288 15.92 8.29 -20.22
CA TRP A 288 14.87 8.60 -21.20
C TRP A 288 14.17 9.95 -20.95
N TYR A 289 14.02 10.35 -19.69
CA TYR A 289 13.36 11.60 -19.29
C TYR A 289 13.98 12.84 -19.94
N SER A 290 15.28 12.83 -20.27
CA SER A 290 15.93 14.00 -20.90
C SER A 290 15.53 14.21 -22.36
N ARG A 291 14.76 13.27 -22.95
CA ARG A 291 14.11 13.46 -24.26
C ARG A 291 12.81 14.26 -24.14
N VAL A 292 12.27 14.38 -22.93
CA VAL A 292 10.97 14.99 -22.64
C VAL A 292 11.16 16.33 -21.94
N ILE A 293 12.05 16.40 -20.95
CA ILE A 293 12.29 17.60 -20.15
C ILE A 293 13.73 18.06 -20.26
N ASP A 294 13.92 19.38 -20.27
CA ASP A 294 15.24 20.02 -20.23
C ASP A 294 15.53 20.50 -18.80
N LEU A 295 16.58 19.95 -18.19
CA LEU A 295 16.99 20.25 -16.82
C LEU A 295 18.37 20.89 -16.83
N SER A 296 18.58 21.91 -16.00
CA SER A 296 19.93 22.41 -15.74
C SER A 296 20.79 21.29 -15.14
N LYS A 297 22.12 21.43 -15.21
CA LYS A 297 23.05 20.43 -14.67
C LYS A 297 22.75 20.06 -13.21
N GLN A 298 22.47 21.05 -12.36
CA GLN A 298 22.20 20.82 -10.94
C GLN A 298 20.86 20.11 -10.71
N GLU A 299 19.84 20.45 -11.50
CA GLU A 299 18.54 19.79 -11.43
C GLU A 299 18.63 18.35 -11.90
N LYS A 300 19.36 18.11 -13.00
CA LYS A 300 19.64 16.78 -13.51
C LYS A 300 20.39 15.93 -12.48
N ASP A 301 21.45 16.48 -11.86
CA ASP A 301 22.22 15.76 -10.83
C ASP A 301 21.33 15.35 -9.65
N PHE A 302 20.38 16.20 -9.23
CA PHE A 302 19.39 15.86 -8.20
C PHE A 302 18.41 14.78 -8.69
N PHE A 303 17.84 14.97 -9.88
CA PHE A 303 16.86 14.06 -10.46
C PHE A 303 17.44 12.65 -10.64
N ASP A 304 18.66 12.53 -11.18
CA ASP A 304 19.38 11.26 -11.34
C ASP A 304 19.66 10.56 -10.00
N ARG A 305 19.93 11.30 -8.92
CA ARG A 305 20.08 10.71 -7.58
C ARG A 305 18.75 10.19 -7.04
N MET A 306 17.65 10.85 -7.34
CA MET A 306 16.32 10.53 -6.82
C MET A 306 15.58 9.42 -7.57
N ILE A 307 15.96 9.09 -8.81
CA ILE A 307 15.24 8.08 -9.59
C ILE A 307 15.96 6.74 -9.67
N CYS A 308 15.22 5.65 -9.82
CA CYS A 308 15.71 4.37 -10.31
C CYS A 308 14.88 3.92 -11.53
N TYR A 309 15.29 2.80 -12.12
CA TYR A 309 14.62 2.20 -13.29
C TYR A 309 14.18 0.75 -13.02
N HIS A 310 14.56 0.20 -11.87
CA HIS A 310 14.26 -1.16 -11.45
C HIS A 310 13.66 -1.14 -10.05
N SER A 311 12.90 -2.18 -9.75
CA SER A 311 12.11 -2.34 -8.56
C SER A 311 12.28 -3.74 -7.97
N HIS A 312 12.21 -3.82 -6.65
CA HIS A 312 12.40 -5.06 -5.89
C HIS A 312 11.28 -5.31 -4.90
N ILE A 313 10.29 -4.42 -4.80
CA ILE A 313 9.11 -4.60 -3.96
C ILE A 313 7.86 -4.16 -4.72
N PHE A 314 6.85 -5.03 -4.71
CA PHE A 314 5.60 -4.85 -5.42
C PHE A 314 4.42 -5.17 -4.49
N LYS A 315 3.31 -4.45 -4.62
CA LYS A 315 2.03 -4.77 -4.00
C LYS A 315 1.19 -5.54 -5.00
N VAL A 316 0.62 -6.66 -4.58
CA VAL A 316 -0.33 -7.44 -5.37
C VAL A 316 -1.68 -7.38 -4.68
N SER A 317 -2.64 -6.74 -5.33
CA SER A 317 -4.00 -6.59 -4.84
C SER A 317 -4.92 -7.57 -5.56
N THR A 318 -5.67 -8.35 -4.79
CA THR A 318 -6.57 -9.38 -5.32
C THR A 318 -7.99 -9.20 -4.80
N ILE A 319 -8.96 -9.56 -5.63
CA ILE A 319 -10.36 -9.66 -5.24
C ILE A 319 -10.84 -11.03 -5.69
N ALA A 320 -11.25 -11.86 -4.75
CA ALA A 320 -11.79 -13.19 -5.01
C ALA A 320 -13.24 -13.28 -4.55
N ARG A 321 -14.10 -13.89 -5.37
CA ARG A 321 -15.54 -14.06 -5.11
C ARG A 321 -15.92 -15.52 -5.27
N VAL A 322 -16.47 -16.10 -4.21
CA VAL A 322 -17.03 -17.46 -4.20
C VAL A 322 -18.40 -17.38 -3.58
N ASN A 323 -19.45 -17.68 -4.36
CA ASN A 323 -20.85 -17.54 -3.94
C ASN A 323 -21.14 -16.13 -3.38
N GLN A 324 -21.42 -16.01 -2.08
CA GLN A 324 -21.66 -14.74 -1.39
C GLN A 324 -20.41 -14.17 -0.70
N ALA A 325 -19.32 -14.92 -0.63
CA ALA A 325 -18.09 -14.47 -0.01
C ALA A 325 -17.27 -13.64 -0.99
N THR A 326 -16.81 -12.47 -0.55
CA THR A 326 -15.79 -11.67 -1.22
C THR A 326 -14.61 -11.51 -0.28
N VAL A 327 -13.41 -11.86 -0.75
CA VAL A 327 -12.15 -11.66 -0.04
C VAL A 327 -11.30 -10.70 -0.84
N ARG A 328 -10.79 -9.67 -0.17
CA ARG A 328 -9.81 -8.74 -0.72
C ARG A 328 -8.51 -8.94 0.02
N LEU A 329 -7.46 -9.21 -0.73
CA LEU A 329 -6.19 -9.57 -0.14
C LEU A 329 -5.05 -8.86 -0.88
N SER A 330 -4.20 -8.19 -0.12
CA SER A 330 -3.02 -7.49 -0.62
C SER A 330 -1.77 -8.18 -0.09
N GLY A 331 -0.84 -8.52 -0.99
CA GLY A 331 0.46 -9.09 -0.64
C GLY A 331 1.59 -8.17 -1.08
N PHE A 332 2.51 -7.86 -0.18
CA PHE A 332 3.75 -7.15 -0.50
C PHE A 332 4.85 -8.17 -0.81
N ILE A 333 5.35 -8.16 -2.03
CA ILE A 333 6.27 -9.15 -2.57
C ILE A 333 7.63 -8.51 -2.77
N LYS A 334 8.65 -9.09 -2.14
CA LYS A 334 10.05 -8.75 -2.41
C LYS A 334 10.62 -9.67 -3.47
N ARG A 335 11.17 -9.11 -4.54
CA ARG A 335 11.89 -9.82 -5.60
C ARG A 335 13.39 -9.79 -5.30
N GLU A 336 14.01 -10.96 -5.24
CA GLU A 336 15.43 -11.11 -4.89
C GLU A 336 16.05 -12.33 -5.59
N GLN A 337 17.38 -12.32 -5.76
CA GLN A 337 18.09 -13.47 -6.29
C GLN A 337 18.37 -14.48 -5.18
N HIS A 338 18.08 -15.76 -5.44
CA HIS A 338 18.36 -16.82 -4.50
C HIS A 338 19.89 -16.96 -4.28
N PRO A 339 20.40 -16.90 -3.03
CA PRO A 339 21.85 -16.75 -2.75
C PRO A 339 22.76 -17.84 -3.31
N LYS A 340 22.22 -19.03 -3.59
CA LYS A 340 23.00 -20.18 -4.09
C LYS A 340 22.86 -20.44 -5.58
N THR A 341 21.73 -20.04 -6.17
CA THR A 341 21.38 -20.42 -7.55
C THR A 341 21.34 -19.23 -8.49
N ASN A 342 21.38 -18.00 -7.96
CA ASN A 342 21.19 -16.74 -8.69
C ASN A 342 19.87 -16.69 -9.50
N GLN A 343 18.93 -17.58 -9.18
CA GLN A 343 17.60 -17.55 -9.78
C GLN A 343 16.78 -16.48 -9.10
N TRP A 344 16.04 -15.71 -9.91
CA TRP A 344 15.07 -14.76 -9.39
C TRP A 344 13.93 -15.50 -8.68
N ILE A 345 13.67 -15.07 -7.45
CA ILE A 345 12.58 -15.56 -6.63
C ILE A 345 11.81 -14.37 -6.06
N CYS A 346 10.56 -14.65 -5.70
CA CYS A 346 9.70 -13.71 -5.01
C CYS A 346 9.44 -14.25 -3.59
N ARG A 347 9.47 -13.37 -2.60
CA ARG A 347 9.14 -13.66 -1.21
C ARG A 347 8.02 -12.75 -0.75
N LEU A 348 6.98 -13.33 -0.16
CA LEU A 348 5.91 -12.58 0.49
C LEU A 348 6.44 -11.98 1.79
N VAL A 349 6.43 -10.65 1.90
CA VAL A 349 6.90 -9.89 3.07
C VAL A 349 5.77 -9.65 4.05
N GLN A 350 4.61 -9.28 3.54
CA GLN A 350 3.43 -8.93 4.33
C GLN A 350 2.18 -9.29 3.55
N ILE A 351 1.12 -9.65 4.28
CA ILE A 351 -0.19 -9.96 3.72
C ILE A 351 -1.26 -9.26 4.55
N GLU A 352 -2.19 -8.63 3.86
CA GLU A 352 -3.28 -7.87 4.45
C GLU A 352 -4.60 -8.35 3.86
N GLU A 353 -5.60 -8.56 4.70
CA GLU A 353 -6.97 -8.86 4.27
C GLU A 353 -7.86 -7.70 4.71
N SER A 354 -8.58 -7.09 3.76
CA SER A 354 -9.43 -5.91 3.99
C SER A 354 -10.91 -6.23 4.02
#